data_AF-A0A7R9MC05-F1
#
_entry.id   AF-A0A7R9MC05-F1
#
_cell.length_a   1.000
_cell.length_b   1.000
_cell.length_c   1.000
_cell.angle_alpha   90.00
_cell.angle_beta   90.00
_cell.angle_gamma   90.00
#
_symmetry.space_group_name_H-M   'P 1'
#
loop_
_entity.id
_entity.type
_entity.pdbx_description
1 polymer ?
#
loop_
_entity_poly.entity_id
_entity_poly.type
_entity_poly.pdbx_seq_one_letter_code
_entity_poly.pdbx_strand_id
1 'polypeptide(L)'
;MASNGVHPSCLAGLVMSCNTIRPPLMFWIYGGGLNGGTIFDFKYNGSYLAAHDVVLVSVNYRVGKLGFLYGGNGSTAPGNVGLYDQVMALKWVRENIHTFGGDRDQITVFGESAGSRSISALIVSPETKGLFRRAIMESGANLHYKGRQQHTTDEALNASQTIAKALNCSENFDDNQWLDCLRERDAKEFSKFSESTFPLEGTDFLPISIIQAFADSKYMQDLDIMAGVNRNEGSKLAYGAFPQLHSNITDKDFDDLVVAINSSYHGLKLPNLRQFYLKDDHKNHSSDVLRQAFYDLFGDVGIKCPTYLTAKQYANYAIKSGSKSGVYMYELTYQSQFAKILGCGENMGICHESDVEFVFGLPLWVDKLYPKTHTQLDVDFSLYVMKLWTDFAKYGKPDDQWPHILDDKNNIKIKDLNPTNTSRPIHIRILEYTYAEPPVGALRFNKPLPLKKPIKHIIDGTKPGNSCLQTPYDLKLQQSEDCLVLNIWTPNVDKPLKPVMFWIYGGSLNEGSIFKLLYNGSYLAAHDVLVVSANYRLGRLGFLYGGNGSTAPGNVGLYDQVMALKWVRENIHSFGGDRDQITVFGESAGSESISALIVSPETKGLF
;
A
#
# COMPACT_ATOMS: atom_id res chain seq x y z
N MET A 1 26.09 1.16 14.33
CA MET A 1 25.25 2.22 13.75
C MET A 1 25.79 2.49 12.36
N ALA A 2 25.25 1.85 11.32
CA ALA A 2 25.61 2.17 9.95
C ALA A 2 25.04 3.57 9.65
N SER A 3 25.89 4.49 9.19
CA SER A 3 25.47 5.83 8.82
C SER A 3 24.43 5.73 7.70
N ASN A 4 23.22 6.27 7.92
CA ASN A 4 22.26 6.57 6.87
C ASN A 4 22.88 7.60 5.92
N GLY A 5 23.62 7.14 4.90
CA GLY A 5 24.34 7.99 3.96
C GLY A 5 23.96 7.65 2.52
N VAL A 6 23.74 8.67 1.70
CA VAL A 6 23.61 8.52 0.24
C VAL A 6 24.97 8.08 -0.31
N HIS A 7 25.01 6.93 -0.98
CA HIS A 7 26.26 6.32 -1.45
C HIS A 7 26.07 5.59 -2.80
N PRO A 8 27.06 5.59 -3.72
CA PRO A 8 26.96 4.90 -5.00
C PRO A 8 26.77 3.38 -4.92
N SER A 9 27.21 2.75 -3.82
CA SER A 9 26.89 1.35 -3.50
C SER A 9 25.48 1.24 -2.92
N CYS A 10 24.46 1.40 -3.76
CA CYS A 10 23.05 1.45 -3.36
C CYS A 10 22.20 0.25 -3.79
N LEU A 11 22.74 -0.64 -4.65
CA LEU A 11 22.02 -1.83 -5.13
C LEU A 11 21.81 -2.82 -3.97
N ALA A 12 20.61 -2.79 -3.41
CA ALA A 12 20.17 -3.62 -2.31
C ALA A 12 18.70 -4.00 -2.51
N GLY A 13 18.31 -5.14 -1.96
CA GLY A 13 16.94 -5.63 -1.97
C GLY A 13 16.49 -6.05 -0.58
N LEU A 14 15.18 -5.97 -0.35
CA LEU A 14 14.53 -6.46 0.86
C LEU A 14 13.49 -7.50 0.46
N VAL A 15 13.51 -8.67 1.11
CA VAL A 15 12.54 -9.75 0.90
C VAL A 15 11.73 -9.94 2.17
N MET A 16 10.41 -9.87 2.06
CA MET A 16 9.47 -10.14 3.15
C MET A 16 8.56 -11.31 2.76
N SER A 17 8.40 -12.30 3.64
CA SER A 17 7.63 -13.52 3.38
C SER A 17 6.93 -14.00 4.66
N CYS A 18 5.70 -14.49 4.53
CA CYS A 18 4.91 -15.10 5.61
C CYS A 18 4.59 -16.57 5.25
N ASN A 19 4.80 -17.47 6.22
CA ASN A 19 4.79 -18.96 6.19
C ASN A 19 3.78 -19.66 5.25
N THR A 20 3.97 -19.56 3.93
CA THR A 20 3.19 -20.28 2.92
C THR A 20 4.10 -21.00 1.94
N ILE A 21 3.65 -22.16 1.43
CA ILE A 21 4.40 -22.95 0.44
C ILE A 21 4.12 -22.34 -0.94
N ARG A 22 5.10 -21.63 -1.53
CA ARG A 22 5.05 -21.04 -2.88
C ARG A 22 3.97 -19.96 -3.14
N PRO A 23 3.82 -18.94 -2.28
CA PRO A 23 2.99 -17.78 -2.62
C PRO A 23 3.53 -17.02 -3.85
N PRO A 24 2.67 -16.31 -4.58
CA PRO A 24 3.11 -15.42 -5.66
C PRO A 24 3.97 -14.29 -5.11
N LEU A 25 4.78 -13.71 -5.99
CA LEU A 25 5.69 -12.62 -5.66
C LEU A 25 5.16 -11.28 -6.18
N MET A 26 5.25 -10.25 -5.35
CA MET A 26 5.09 -8.85 -5.74
C MET A 26 6.45 -8.15 -5.71
N PHE A 27 6.88 -7.57 -6.82
CA PHE A 27 8.17 -6.90 -7.00
C PHE A 27 7.98 -5.39 -7.12
N TRP A 28 8.33 -4.65 -6.06
CA TRP A 28 8.15 -3.20 -5.95
C TRP A 28 9.28 -2.42 -6.61
N ILE A 29 8.90 -1.45 -7.45
CA ILE A 29 9.78 -0.45 -8.04
C ILE A 29 9.28 0.94 -7.63
N TYR A 30 10.06 1.66 -6.83
CA TYR A 30 9.67 2.98 -6.33
C TYR A 30 9.70 4.09 -7.40
N GLY A 31 8.87 5.12 -7.17
CA GLY A 31 8.76 6.34 -7.98
C GLY A 31 9.89 7.36 -7.79
N GLY A 32 9.59 8.66 -7.86
CA GLY A 32 10.61 9.72 -7.70
C GLY A 32 11.21 10.27 -9.00
N GLY A 33 10.45 10.22 -10.10
CA GLY A 33 10.80 10.87 -11.37
C GLY A 33 12.08 10.34 -12.04
N LEU A 34 12.50 9.11 -11.72
CA LEU A 34 13.80 8.52 -12.10
C LEU A 34 15.02 9.33 -11.63
N ASN A 35 14.83 10.33 -10.75
CA ASN A 35 15.88 11.23 -10.27
C ASN A 35 16.18 11.03 -8.77
N GLY A 36 15.26 10.43 -8.03
CA GLY A 36 15.38 10.16 -6.61
C GLY A 36 14.48 9.00 -6.17
N GLY A 37 14.38 8.80 -4.86
CA GLY A 37 13.59 7.72 -4.25
C GLY A 37 14.46 6.63 -3.62
N THR A 38 13.84 5.81 -2.77
CA THR A 38 14.48 4.69 -2.08
C THR A 38 13.44 3.72 -1.52
N ILE A 39 13.81 2.45 -1.42
CA ILE A 39 12.99 1.43 -0.72
C ILE A 39 12.88 1.63 0.79
N PHE A 40 13.68 2.52 1.37
CA PHE A 40 13.69 2.80 2.81
C PHE A 40 12.71 3.90 3.23
N ASP A 41 11.94 4.46 2.30
CA ASP A 41 10.85 5.36 2.64
C ASP A 41 9.82 4.61 3.49
N PHE A 42 9.43 5.18 4.62
CA PHE A 42 8.57 4.52 5.60
C PHE A 42 7.25 4.06 4.97
N LYS A 43 6.72 4.81 3.98
CA LYS A 43 5.47 4.46 3.31
C LYS A 43 5.54 3.15 2.51
N TYR A 44 6.75 2.63 2.23
CA TYR A 44 6.96 1.35 1.55
C TYR A 44 7.20 0.18 2.51
N ASN A 45 6.94 0.33 3.81
CA ASN A 45 6.94 -0.80 4.73
C ASN A 45 5.79 -1.77 4.39
N GLY A 46 6.11 -2.80 3.61
CA GLY A 46 5.13 -3.76 3.14
C GLY A 46 4.94 -4.99 4.03
N SER A 47 5.23 -4.90 5.33
CA SER A 47 5.00 -6.02 6.26
C SER A 47 3.52 -6.45 6.26
N TYR A 48 2.60 -5.50 6.13
CA TYR A 48 1.18 -5.77 6.06
C TYR A 48 0.76 -6.35 4.71
N LEU A 49 1.27 -5.78 3.61
CA LEU A 49 1.03 -6.33 2.28
C LEU A 49 1.53 -7.78 2.15
N ALA A 50 2.74 -8.08 2.66
CA ALA A 50 3.30 -9.44 2.65
C ALA A 50 2.47 -10.44 3.47
N ALA A 51 1.78 -9.97 4.52
CA ALA A 51 0.90 -10.83 5.31
C ALA A 51 -0.28 -11.36 4.49
N HIS A 52 -0.69 -10.69 3.40
CA HIS A 52 -1.74 -11.16 2.48
C HIS A 52 -1.27 -12.30 1.54
N ASP A 53 -0.51 -13.27 2.07
CA ASP A 53 0.00 -14.46 1.37
C ASP A 53 0.75 -14.16 0.06
N VAL A 54 1.65 -13.17 0.10
CA VAL A 54 2.57 -12.86 -1.01
C VAL A 54 3.99 -12.71 -0.49
N VAL A 55 4.99 -13.01 -1.33
CA VAL A 55 6.35 -12.54 -1.07
C VAL A 55 6.50 -11.15 -1.65
N LEU A 56 6.89 -10.18 -0.82
CA LEU A 56 7.21 -8.84 -1.29
C LEU A 56 8.72 -8.69 -1.45
N VAL A 57 9.15 -8.23 -2.63
CA VAL A 57 10.53 -7.83 -2.89
C VAL A 57 10.58 -6.38 -3.33
N SER A 58 11.36 -5.57 -2.63
CA SER A 58 11.61 -4.17 -3.00
C SER A 58 13.08 -3.97 -3.32
N VAL A 59 13.40 -3.27 -4.40
CA VAL A 59 14.80 -3.07 -4.83
C VAL A 59 15.18 -1.61 -5.10
N ASN A 60 16.43 -1.27 -4.80
CA ASN A 60 17.04 -0.04 -5.27
C ASN A 60 17.55 -0.17 -6.70
N TYR A 61 17.49 0.94 -7.43
CA TYR A 61 18.08 1.09 -8.75
C TYR A 61 18.77 2.46 -8.84
N ARG A 62 19.77 2.59 -9.73
CA ARG A 62 20.43 3.88 -9.95
C ARG A 62 19.45 4.88 -10.54
N VAL A 63 19.47 6.11 -10.00
CA VAL A 63 18.61 7.23 -10.40
C VAL A 63 19.44 8.40 -10.93
N GLY A 64 18.78 9.36 -11.57
CA GLY A 64 19.35 10.56 -12.14
C GLY A 64 20.40 10.25 -13.20
N LYS A 65 21.41 11.11 -13.30
CA LYS A 65 22.50 10.96 -14.29
C LYS A 65 23.30 9.67 -14.08
N LEU A 66 23.41 9.19 -12.84
CA LEU A 66 24.11 7.93 -12.55
C LEU A 66 23.37 6.70 -13.10
N GLY A 67 22.05 6.78 -13.26
CA GLY A 67 21.21 5.71 -13.79
C GLY A 67 20.91 5.80 -15.29
N PHE A 68 21.03 6.99 -15.89
CA PHE A 68 20.42 7.23 -17.21
C PHE A 68 21.26 8.08 -18.16
N LEU A 69 22.50 8.43 -17.80
CA LEU A 69 23.44 9.08 -18.73
C LEU A 69 23.72 8.19 -19.95
N TYR A 70 23.81 8.83 -21.12
CA TYR A 70 24.05 8.16 -22.40
C TYR A 70 25.34 8.68 -23.05
N GLY A 71 26.30 7.77 -23.24
CA GLY A 71 27.62 8.07 -23.82
C GLY A 71 27.69 7.93 -25.33
N GLY A 72 26.59 7.63 -26.02
CA GLY A 72 26.57 7.35 -27.45
C GLY A 72 26.54 5.85 -27.75
N ASN A 73 26.27 5.52 -29.01
CA ASN A 73 26.09 4.15 -29.46
C ASN A 73 27.40 3.36 -29.34
N GLY A 74 27.34 2.13 -28.81
CA GLY A 74 28.51 1.29 -28.56
C GLY A 74 29.44 1.79 -27.45
N SER A 75 29.07 2.87 -26.75
CA SER A 75 29.82 3.32 -25.57
C SER A 75 29.58 2.41 -24.37
N THR A 76 30.46 2.52 -23.37
CA THR A 76 30.31 1.83 -22.08
C THR A 76 29.26 2.49 -21.16
N ALA A 77 28.55 3.52 -21.64
CA ALA A 77 27.42 4.16 -20.99
C ALA A 77 26.19 4.11 -21.92
N PRO A 78 25.54 2.95 -22.06
CA PRO A 78 24.52 2.72 -23.09
C PRO A 78 23.18 3.43 -22.84
N GLY A 79 23.06 4.22 -21.75
CA GLY A 79 21.78 4.72 -21.26
C GLY A 79 20.98 3.62 -20.54
N ASN A 80 19.90 4.02 -19.87
CA ASN A 80 18.96 3.11 -19.19
C ASN A 80 19.59 2.16 -18.15
N VAL A 81 20.78 2.43 -17.62
CA VAL A 81 21.46 1.50 -16.70
C VAL A 81 20.69 1.31 -15.38
N GLY A 82 19.87 2.28 -14.96
CA GLY A 82 18.90 2.14 -13.87
C GLY A 82 17.78 1.14 -14.17
N LEU A 83 17.35 1.00 -15.42
CA LEU A 83 16.41 -0.06 -15.83
C LEU A 83 17.11 -1.41 -15.89
N TYR A 84 18.36 -1.47 -16.34
CA TYR A 84 19.17 -2.69 -16.26
C TYR A 84 19.37 -3.16 -14.80
N ASP A 85 19.51 -2.26 -13.83
CA ASP A 85 19.56 -2.62 -12.41
C ASP A 85 18.27 -3.35 -11.97
N GLN A 86 17.11 -2.85 -12.39
CA GLN A 86 15.81 -3.49 -12.12
C GLN A 86 15.72 -4.86 -12.79
N VAL A 87 16.20 -5.01 -14.03
CA VAL A 87 16.25 -6.30 -14.74
C VAL A 87 17.18 -7.29 -14.04
N MET A 88 18.34 -6.85 -13.57
CA MET A 88 19.26 -7.70 -12.82
C MET A 88 18.63 -8.18 -11.51
N ALA A 89 17.92 -7.31 -10.81
CA ALA A 89 17.15 -7.68 -9.63
C ALA A 89 16.04 -8.70 -9.95
N LEU A 90 15.31 -8.55 -11.06
CA LEU A 90 14.32 -9.52 -11.50
C LEU A 90 14.94 -10.89 -11.83
N LYS A 91 16.11 -10.90 -12.51
CA LYS A 91 16.86 -12.13 -12.78
C LYS A 91 17.27 -12.81 -11.47
N TRP A 92 17.79 -12.06 -10.50
CA TRP A 92 18.12 -12.58 -9.18
C TRP A 92 16.89 -13.15 -8.46
N VAL A 93 15.76 -12.44 -8.47
CA VAL A 93 14.51 -12.91 -7.87
C VAL A 93 14.09 -14.23 -8.50
N ARG A 94 14.08 -14.33 -9.83
CA ARG A 94 13.69 -15.57 -10.51
C ARG A 94 14.59 -16.76 -10.14
N GLU A 95 15.88 -16.51 -9.99
CA GLU A 95 16.86 -17.54 -9.63
C GLU A 95 16.76 -17.96 -8.16
N ASN A 96 16.46 -17.02 -7.25
CA ASN A 96 16.67 -17.23 -5.81
C ASN A 96 15.37 -17.26 -4.98
N ILE A 97 14.24 -16.74 -5.46
CA ILE A 97 13.07 -16.51 -4.59
C ILE A 97 12.50 -17.77 -3.94
N HIS A 98 12.69 -18.91 -4.57
CA HIS A 98 12.26 -20.20 -4.03
C HIS A 98 12.87 -20.51 -2.65
N THR A 99 14.06 -19.98 -2.31
CA THR A 99 14.66 -20.13 -0.96
C THR A 99 13.95 -19.30 0.11
N PHE A 100 13.19 -18.28 -0.30
CA PHE A 100 12.37 -17.41 0.55
C PHE A 100 10.90 -17.82 0.56
N GLY A 101 10.59 -18.99 -0.04
CA GLY A 101 9.27 -19.55 -0.14
C GLY A 101 8.50 -19.11 -1.39
N GLY A 102 8.90 -18.09 -2.14
CA GLY A 102 8.11 -17.54 -3.26
C GLY A 102 8.12 -18.37 -4.54
N ASP A 103 7.08 -18.20 -5.36
CA ASP A 103 6.97 -18.81 -6.68
C ASP A 103 7.62 -17.92 -7.76
N ARG A 104 8.70 -18.44 -8.38
CA ARG A 104 9.46 -17.74 -9.44
C ARG A 104 8.69 -17.58 -10.75
N ASP A 105 7.60 -18.33 -10.95
CA ASP A 105 6.79 -18.30 -12.16
C ASP A 105 5.52 -17.41 -11.99
N GLN A 106 5.28 -16.90 -10.77
CA GLN A 106 4.18 -16.00 -10.42
C GLN A 106 4.70 -14.65 -9.91
N ILE A 107 5.56 -14.00 -10.69
CA ILE A 107 6.11 -12.68 -10.39
C ILE A 107 5.19 -11.59 -10.96
N THR A 108 4.73 -10.69 -10.09
CA THR A 108 3.99 -9.47 -10.44
C THR A 108 4.87 -8.26 -10.17
N VAL A 109 5.23 -7.49 -11.19
CA VAL A 109 5.92 -6.21 -11.00
C VAL A 109 4.91 -5.12 -10.69
N PHE A 110 5.17 -4.28 -9.70
CA PHE A 110 4.31 -3.14 -9.38
C PHE A 110 5.13 -1.93 -8.96
N GLY A 111 4.61 -0.75 -9.25
CA GLY A 111 5.36 0.48 -9.06
C GLY A 111 4.50 1.70 -9.32
N GLU A 112 4.88 2.79 -8.67
CA GLU A 112 4.19 4.06 -8.73
C GLU A 112 5.02 5.12 -9.47
N SER A 113 4.37 6.01 -10.21
CA SER A 113 5.00 7.14 -10.91
C SER A 113 6.14 6.70 -11.85
N ALA A 114 7.38 7.08 -11.55
CA ALA A 114 8.56 6.64 -12.28
C ALA A 114 8.82 5.13 -12.20
N GLY A 115 8.38 4.46 -11.13
CA GLY A 115 8.37 3.01 -11.03
C GLY A 115 7.38 2.40 -12.03
N SER A 116 6.18 2.98 -12.12
CA SER A 116 5.19 2.61 -13.15
C SER A 116 5.68 2.89 -14.58
N ARG A 117 6.38 4.00 -14.80
CA ARG A 117 7.08 4.27 -16.07
C ARG A 117 8.16 3.25 -16.37
N SER A 118 8.91 2.81 -15.35
CA SER A 118 9.89 1.75 -15.53
C SER A 118 9.19 0.47 -16.00
N ILE A 119 8.08 0.07 -15.36
CA ILE A 119 7.25 -1.07 -15.76
C ILE A 119 6.75 -0.92 -17.20
N SER A 120 6.28 0.26 -17.59
CA SER A 120 5.87 0.54 -18.97
C SER A 120 6.99 0.30 -19.99
N ALA A 121 8.25 0.58 -19.65
CA ALA A 121 9.41 0.25 -20.49
C ALA A 121 9.75 -1.25 -20.43
N LEU A 122 9.68 -1.86 -19.23
CA LEU A 122 9.95 -3.29 -19.03
C LEU A 122 8.99 -4.16 -19.85
N ILE A 123 7.71 -3.81 -19.98
CA ILE A 123 6.72 -4.58 -20.73
C ILE A 123 7.13 -4.78 -22.21
N VAL A 124 7.76 -3.78 -22.82
CA VAL A 124 8.10 -3.74 -24.25
C VAL A 124 9.60 -3.91 -24.52
N SER A 125 10.39 -4.23 -23.49
CA SER A 125 11.82 -4.48 -23.62
C SER A 125 12.10 -5.96 -23.92
N PRO A 126 12.98 -6.30 -24.89
CA PRO A 126 13.38 -7.67 -25.11
C PRO A 126 14.16 -8.28 -23.92
N GLU A 127 14.83 -7.44 -23.12
CA GLU A 127 15.65 -7.85 -21.96
C GLU A 127 14.85 -8.48 -20.82
N THR A 128 13.54 -8.23 -20.79
CA THR A 128 12.66 -8.66 -19.70
C THR A 128 11.80 -9.86 -20.07
N LYS A 129 11.93 -10.36 -21.31
CA LYS A 129 11.02 -11.36 -21.86
C LYS A 129 10.90 -12.57 -20.92
N GLY A 130 9.70 -12.74 -20.39
CA GLY A 130 9.34 -13.85 -19.52
C GLY A 130 9.85 -13.76 -18.09
N LEU A 131 10.44 -12.64 -17.65
CA LEU A 131 10.91 -12.45 -16.26
C LEU A 131 9.77 -12.24 -15.24
N PHE A 132 8.60 -11.81 -15.71
CA PHE A 132 7.43 -11.61 -14.87
C PHE A 132 6.16 -12.00 -15.63
N ARG A 133 5.09 -12.28 -14.88
CA ARG A 133 3.81 -12.77 -15.39
C ARG A 133 2.74 -11.68 -15.45
N ARG A 134 2.82 -10.70 -14.54
CA ARG A 134 1.81 -9.64 -14.37
C ARG A 134 2.46 -8.30 -14.07
N ALA A 135 1.74 -7.22 -14.33
CA ALA A 135 2.20 -5.88 -14.00
C ALA A 135 1.08 -5.01 -13.43
N ILE A 136 1.41 -4.21 -12.42
CA ILE A 136 0.56 -3.17 -11.87
C ILE A 136 1.24 -1.81 -12.08
N MET A 137 0.53 -0.88 -12.72
CA MET A 137 1.03 0.43 -13.12
C MET A 137 0.25 1.53 -12.40
N GLU A 138 0.82 2.08 -11.31
CA GLU A 138 0.17 3.09 -10.49
C GLU A 138 0.65 4.48 -10.93
N SER A 139 -0.24 5.29 -11.50
CA SER A 139 -0.01 6.71 -11.77
C SER A 139 1.22 6.99 -12.66
N GLY A 140 1.50 6.18 -13.69
CA GLY A 140 2.58 6.50 -14.62
C GLY A 140 2.71 5.55 -15.82
N ALA A 141 3.04 6.10 -16.99
CA ALA A 141 3.38 5.32 -18.17
C ALA A 141 4.21 6.15 -19.16
N ASN A 142 4.85 5.51 -20.14
CA ASN A 142 5.71 6.20 -21.12
C ASN A 142 4.97 6.58 -22.42
N LEU A 143 3.73 6.14 -22.62
CA LEU A 143 2.97 6.47 -23.84
C LEU A 143 2.40 7.89 -23.75
N HIS A 144 3.25 8.89 -23.94
CA HIS A 144 2.89 10.30 -23.91
C HIS A 144 2.34 10.79 -25.25
N TYR A 145 1.54 11.85 -25.21
CA TYR A 145 1.23 12.64 -26.41
C TYR A 145 2.54 13.17 -27.02
N LYS A 146 2.63 13.16 -28.35
CA LYS A 146 3.82 13.59 -29.11
C LYS A 146 4.35 14.92 -28.53
N GLY A 147 5.60 14.92 -28.07
CA GLY A 147 6.30 16.14 -27.66
C GLY A 147 6.80 16.21 -26.22
N ARG A 148 6.40 15.34 -25.29
CA ARG A 148 7.03 15.33 -23.94
C ARG A 148 8.31 14.51 -23.86
N GLN A 149 8.46 13.55 -24.78
CA GLN A 149 9.35 12.41 -24.62
C GLN A 149 9.75 11.83 -25.97
N GLN A 150 10.89 12.28 -26.48
CA GLN A 150 11.86 11.46 -27.19
C GLN A 150 13.09 12.34 -27.26
N HIS A 151 13.91 12.31 -26.20
CA HIS A 151 15.30 12.64 -26.43
C HIS A 151 15.77 11.61 -27.43
N THR A 152 15.99 12.05 -28.67
CA THR A 152 16.74 11.24 -29.60
C THR A 152 18.06 10.87 -28.91
N THR A 153 18.68 9.79 -29.34
CA THR A 153 20.02 9.44 -28.85
C THR A 153 20.99 10.62 -28.97
N ASP A 154 20.79 11.50 -29.94
CA ASP A 154 21.58 12.72 -30.13
C ASP A 154 21.32 13.78 -29.04
N GLU A 155 20.06 14.03 -28.67
CA GLU A 155 19.73 14.94 -27.58
C GLU A 155 20.25 14.42 -26.24
N ALA A 156 20.11 13.11 -25.98
CA ALA A 156 20.62 12.48 -24.77
C ALA A 156 22.16 12.53 -24.68
N LEU A 157 22.83 12.33 -25.82
CA LEU A 157 24.29 12.45 -25.91
C LEU A 157 24.73 13.90 -25.68
N ASN A 158 24.08 14.88 -26.30
CA ASN A 158 24.39 16.30 -26.14
C ASN A 158 24.19 16.77 -24.67
N ALA A 159 23.13 16.29 -24.00
CA ALA A 159 22.94 16.55 -22.57
C ALA A 159 24.10 15.96 -21.73
N SER A 160 24.54 14.75 -22.04
CA SER A 160 25.66 14.08 -21.36
C SER A 160 26.99 14.82 -21.60
N GLN A 161 27.22 15.30 -22.81
CA GLN A 161 28.38 16.13 -23.18
C GLN A 161 28.36 17.50 -22.51
N THR A 162 27.19 18.10 -22.31
CA THR A 162 27.03 19.36 -21.56
C THR A 162 27.45 19.18 -20.10
N ILE A 163 27.07 18.05 -19.48
CA ILE A 163 27.53 17.69 -18.13
C ILE A 163 29.06 17.52 -18.11
N ALA A 164 29.62 16.82 -19.10
CA ALA A 164 31.07 16.64 -19.21
C ALA A 164 31.82 17.96 -19.33
N LYS A 165 31.32 18.93 -20.10
CA LYS A 165 31.86 20.29 -20.17
C LYS A 165 31.78 21.00 -18.82
N ALA A 166 30.61 20.99 -18.19
CA ALA A 166 30.39 21.66 -16.91
C ALA A 166 31.28 21.11 -15.79
N LEU A 167 31.65 19.82 -15.85
CA LEU A 167 32.58 19.18 -14.93
C LEU A 167 34.04 19.23 -15.40
N ASN A 168 34.37 20.02 -16.42
CA ASN A 168 35.72 20.15 -16.99
C ASN A 168 36.33 18.79 -17.36
N CYS A 169 35.54 17.88 -17.94
CA CYS A 169 36.00 16.58 -18.40
C CYS A 169 36.44 16.58 -19.86
N SER A 170 35.77 17.33 -20.73
CA SER A 170 36.25 17.56 -22.10
C SER A 170 35.49 18.68 -22.80
N GLU A 171 36.15 19.29 -23.80
CA GLU A 171 35.55 20.15 -24.83
C GLU A 171 35.46 19.44 -26.20
N ASN A 172 36.13 18.29 -26.35
CA ASN A 172 36.08 17.42 -27.54
C ASN A 172 35.54 16.02 -27.19
N PHE A 173 34.65 15.47 -28.01
CA PHE A 173 33.97 14.20 -27.77
C PHE A 173 34.19 13.16 -28.88
N ASP A 174 35.28 13.30 -29.63
CA ASP A 174 35.68 12.36 -30.68
C ASP A 174 36.09 10.98 -30.13
N ASP A 175 36.48 10.90 -28.86
CA ASP A 175 36.80 9.66 -28.15
C ASP A 175 35.93 9.46 -26.90
N ASN A 176 36.14 8.34 -26.18
CA ASN A 176 35.39 8.02 -24.97
C ASN A 176 36.10 8.42 -23.65
N GLN A 177 37.22 9.15 -23.70
CA GLN A 177 37.99 9.49 -22.48
C GLN A 177 37.21 10.41 -21.53
N TRP A 178 36.31 11.23 -22.07
CA TRP A 178 35.43 12.08 -21.26
C TRP A 178 34.53 11.26 -20.32
N LEU A 179 34.15 10.04 -20.69
CA LEU A 179 33.40 9.13 -19.82
C LEU A 179 34.25 8.62 -18.66
N ASP A 180 35.54 8.37 -18.89
CA ASP A 180 36.47 7.96 -17.82
C ASP A 180 36.67 9.10 -16.81
N CYS A 181 36.84 10.34 -17.30
CA CYS A 181 36.87 11.50 -16.41
C CYS A 181 35.57 11.62 -15.58
N LEU A 182 34.40 11.43 -16.19
CA LEU A 182 33.14 11.47 -15.45
C LEU A 182 33.07 10.41 -14.35
N ARG A 183 33.67 9.22 -14.55
CA ARG A 183 33.73 8.16 -13.53
C ARG A 183 34.61 8.52 -12.33
N GLU A 184 35.60 9.40 -12.52
CA GLU A 184 36.48 9.87 -11.46
C GLU A 184 35.88 11.01 -10.63
N ARG A 185 34.77 11.63 -11.08
CA ARG A 185 34.07 12.69 -10.36
C ARG A 185 33.29 12.16 -9.15
N ASP A 186 33.12 13.01 -8.14
CA ASP A 186 32.29 12.65 -6.99
C ASP A 186 30.83 12.55 -7.45
N ALA A 187 30.18 11.44 -7.09
CA ALA A 187 28.78 11.18 -7.45
C ALA A 187 27.81 12.31 -7.05
N LYS A 188 28.12 13.06 -5.99
CA LYS A 188 27.33 14.22 -5.54
C LYS A 188 27.40 15.39 -6.52
N GLU A 189 28.44 15.49 -7.34
CA GLU A 189 28.52 16.56 -8.35
C GLU A 189 27.41 16.42 -9.39
N PHE A 190 26.99 15.19 -9.67
CA PHE A 190 25.92 14.89 -10.62
C PHE A 190 24.54 15.34 -10.13
N SER A 191 24.34 15.55 -8.82
CA SER A 191 23.05 16.01 -8.29
C SER A 191 22.76 17.48 -8.60
N LYS A 192 23.73 18.23 -9.14
CA LYS A 192 23.58 19.63 -9.55
C LYS A 192 22.84 19.76 -10.89
N PHE A 193 22.75 18.69 -11.67
CA PHE A 193 22.13 18.67 -12.99
C PHE A 193 20.68 18.21 -12.88
N SER A 194 19.75 19.13 -13.11
CA SER A 194 18.31 18.96 -12.85
C SER A 194 17.50 18.52 -14.07
N GLU A 195 18.14 18.26 -15.22
CA GLU A 195 17.42 17.87 -16.42
C GLU A 195 16.67 16.57 -16.17
N SER A 196 15.42 16.51 -16.65
CA SER A 196 14.55 15.38 -16.39
C SER A 196 15.11 14.10 -17.02
N THR A 197 14.89 12.99 -16.33
CA THR A 197 15.42 11.68 -16.71
C THR A 197 14.29 10.79 -17.18
N PHE A 198 14.51 10.10 -18.29
CA PHE A 198 13.49 9.28 -18.93
C PHE A 198 14.10 8.04 -19.60
N PRO A 199 13.31 6.96 -19.80
CA PRO A 199 13.75 5.81 -20.58
C PRO A 199 14.13 6.24 -22.00
N LEU A 200 15.38 5.97 -22.38
CA LEU A 200 15.93 6.32 -23.69
C LEU A 200 15.56 5.27 -24.74
N GLU A 201 14.80 5.67 -25.75
CA GLU A 201 14.42 4.83 -26.88
C GLU A 201 15.52 4.82 -27.96
N GLY A 202 15.53 3.81 -28.82
CA GLY A 202 16.59 3.61 -29.83
C GLY A 202 17.88 3.01 -29.26
N THR A 203 17.81 2.42 -28.05
CA THR A 203 18.91 1.68 -27.39
C THR A 203 18.64 0.19 -27.41
N ASP A 204 19.60 -0.65 -27.07
CA ASP A 204 19.38 -2.11 -26.96
C ASP A 204 18.25 -2.47 -25.97
N PHE A 205 18.07 -1.66 -24.92
CA PHE A 205 17.01 -1.86 -23.93
C PHE A 205 15.61 -1.54 -24.49
N LEU A 206 15.50 -0.49 -25.31
CA LEU A 206 14.27 -0.06 -25.99
C LEU A 206 14.57 0.16 -27.48
N PRO A 207 14.61 -0.91 -28.31
CA PRO A 207 15.14 -0.82 -29.68
C PRO A 207 14.30 0.04 -30.63
N ILE A 208 13.02 0.23 -30.31
CA ILE A 208 12.09 1.08 -31.04
C ILE A 208 11.33 1.94 -30.03
N SER A 209 10.63 2.96 -30.52
CA SER A 209 9.77 3.74 -29.66
C SER A 209 8.67 2.90 -29.03
N ILE A 210 8.27 3.23 -27.81
CA ILE A 210 7.19 2.52 -27.10
C ILE A 210 5.89 2.64 -27.88
N ILE A 211 5.62 3.82 -28.47
CA ILE A 211 4.48 4.04 -29.37
C ILE A 211 4.50 3.04 -30.53
N GLN A 212 5.65 2.86 -31.17
CA GLN A 212 5.79 1.90 -32.27
C GLN A 212 5.67 0.45 -31.78
N ALA A 213 6.19 0.12 -30.59
CA ALA A 213 6.07 -1.23 -30.03
C ALA A 213 4.60 -1.66 -29.86
N PHE A 214 3.76 -0.75 -29.34
CA PHE A 214 2.32 -0.99 -29.24
C PHE A 214 1.64 -1.04 -30.62
N ALA A 215 1.96 -0.12 -31.53
CA ALA A 215 1.35 -0.06 -32.87
C ALA A 215 1.64 -1.33 -33.70
N ASP A 216 2.90 -1.77 -33.69
CA ASP A 216 3.38 -2.93 -34.46
C ASP A 216 3.22 -4.24 -33.69
N SER A 217 2.78 -4.20 -32.43
CA SER A 217 2.73 -5.35 -31.51
C SER A 217 4.09 -6.06 -31.38
N LYS A 218 5.18 -5.29 -31.43
CA LYS A 218 6.56 -5.80 -31.41
C LYS A 218 7.09 -5.80 -29.97
N TYR A 219 7.82 -6.86 -29.59
CA TYR A 219 8.36 -7.08 -28.24
C TYR A 219 7.32 -7.18 -27.11
N MET A 220 6.03 -7.09 -27.43
CA MET A 220 4.93 -7.26 -26.48
C MET A 220 4.97 -8.66 -25.84
N GLN A 221 4.69 -8.69 -24.55
CA GLN A 221 4.57 -9.91 -23.76
C GLN A 221 3.10 -10.19 -23.47
N ASP A 222 2.74 -11.44 -23.15
CA ASP A 222 1.38 -11.83 -22.73
C ASP A 222 1.28 -11.78 -21.20
N LEU A 223 0.76 -10.67 -20.67
CA LEU A 223 0.75 -10.30 -19.25
C LEU A 223 -0.64 -9.83 -18.83
N ASP A 224 -1.09 -10.24 -17.64
CA ASP A 224 -2.19 -9.54 -16.99
C ASP A 224 -1.70 -8.15 -16.54
N ILE A 225 -2.49 -7.10 -16.82
CA ILE A 225 -2.18 -5.71 -16.48
C ILE A 225 -3.27 -5.13 -15.59
N MET A 226 -2.86 -4.53 -14.47
CA MET A 226 -3.68 -3.58 -13.74
C MET A 226 -3.04 -2.20 -13.85
N ALA A 227 -3.81 -1.17 -14.13
CA ALA A 227 -3.32 0.21 -14.14
C ALA A 227 -4.27 1.10 -13.34
N GLY A 228 -3.77 2.23 -12.85
CA GLY A 228 -4.62 3.16 -12.14
C GLY A 228 -4.01 4.54 -12.01
N VAL A 229 -4.86 5.47 -11.59
CA VAL A 229 -4.50 6.87 -11.37
C VAL A 229 -5.26 7.42 -10.18
N ASN A 230 -4.72 8.48 -9.58
CA ASN A 230 -5.39 9.27 -8.56
C ASN A 230 -6.26 10.36 -9.20
N ARG A 231 -7.37 10.77 -8.54
CA ARG A 231 -8.28 11.78 -9.10
C ARG A 231 -7.56 13.08 -9.46
N ASN A 232 -6.66 13.56 -8.59
CA ASN A 232 -5.99 14.87 -8.69
C ASN A 232 -4.47 14.74 -8.88
N GLU A 233 -4.00 13.88 -9.80
CA GLU A 233 -2.56 13.63 -10.06
C GLU A 233 -1.68 14.88 -10.11
N GLY A 234 -2.17 15.93 -10.76
CA GLY A 234 -1.36 17.11 -11.02
C GLY A 234 -1.17 18.02 -9.83
N SER A 235 -1.92 17.87 -8.72
CA SER A 235 -1.92 18.85 -7.64
C SER A 235 -0.58 18.96 -6.92
N LYS A 236 -0.15 17.87 -6.27
CA LYS A 236 1.16 17.77 -5.58
C LYS A 236 2.33 18.04 -6.54
N LEU A 237 2.27 17.50 -7.74
CA LEU A 237 3.34 17.63 -8.73
C LEU A 237 3.48 19.05 -9.27
N ALA A 238 2.38 19.70 -9.67
CA ALA A 238 2.39 21.07 -10.15
C ALA A 238 2.78 22.04 -9.03
N TYR A 239 2.26 21.84 -7.81
CA TYR A 239 2.66 22.67 -6.66
C TYR A 239 4.17 22.59 -6.39
N GLY A 240 4.77 21.40 -6.53
CA GLY A 240 6.23 21.24 -6.41
C GLY A 240 7.02 21.86 -7.57
N ALA A 241 6.49 21.83 -8.79
CA ALA A 241 7.17 22.31 -9.99
C ALA A 241 7.04 23.82 -10.24
N PHE A 242 5.96 24.45 -9.76
CA PHE A 242 5.61 25.84 -10.07
C PHE A 242 5.38 26.66 -8.79
N PRO A 243 6.41 27.36 -8.29
CA PRO A 243 6.32 28.18 -7.08
C PRO A 243 5.21 29.24 -7.10
N GLN A 244 4.82 29.73 -8.29
CA GLN A 244 3.70 30.65 -8.46
C GLN A 244 2.38 30.12 -7.88
N LEU A 245 2.19 28.79 -7.82
CA LEU A 245 0.99 28.16 -7.27
C LEU A 245 0.92 28.21 -5.73
N HIS A 246 2.00 28.64 -5.06
CA HIS A 246 2.05 28.79 -3.61
C HIS A 246 1.30 30.04 -3.12
N SER A 247 0.97 30.95 -4.06
CA SER A 247 0.27 32.20 -3.79
C SER A 247 -1.07 32.25 -4.54
N ASN A 248 -1.77 33.40 -4.42
CA ASN A 248 -2.93 33.65 -5.26
C ASN A 248 -2.51 33.87 -6.70
N ILE A 249 -3.21 33.20 -7.63
CA ILE A 249 -2.98 33.32 -9.07
C ILE A 249 -4.14 34.04 -9.75
N THR A 250 -3.82 34.77 -10.79
CA THR A 250 -4.77 35.47 -11.67
C THR A 250 -4.96 34.70 -12.97
N ASP A 251 -5.97 35.07 -13.76
CA ASP A 251 -6.19 34.49 -15.08
C ASP A 251 -4.94 34.61 -15.99
N LYS A 252 -4.16 35.70 -15.83
CA LYS A 252 -2.91 35.89 -16.56
C LYS A 252 -1.85 34.87 -16.15
N ASP A 253 -1.70 34.64 -14.85
CA ASP A 253 -0.74 33.65 -14.34
C ASP A 253 -1.11 32.23 -14.82
N PHE A 254 -2.40 31.92 -14.87
CA PHE A 254 -2.89 30.67 -15.46
C PHE A 254 -2.54 30.55 -16.96
N ASP A 255 -2.73 31.62 -17.74
CA ASP A 255 -2.37 31.60 -19.16
C ASP A 255 -0.86 31.41 -19.37
N ASP A 256 -0.02 32.09 -18.56
CA ASP A 256 1.44 31.95 -18.59
C ASP A 256 1.87 30.51 -18.21
N LEU A 257 1.21 29.90 -17.23
CA LEU A 257 1.37 28.50 -16.85
C LEU A 257 0.99 27.51 -17.97
N VAL A 258 -0.12 27.76 -18.67
CA VAL A 258 -0.55 26.96 -19.83
C VAL A 258 0.49 27.05 -20.96
N VAL A 259 1.05 28.23 -21.20
CA VAL A 259 2.13 28.43 -22.20
C VAL A 259 3.39 27.64 -21.81
N ALA A 260 3.76 27.63 -20.53
CA ALA A 260 4.90 26.84 -20.04
C ALA A 260 4.70 25.34 -20.28
N ILE A 261 3.49 24.81 -20.04
CA ILE A 261 3.14 23.42 -20.40
C ILE A 261 3.23 23.24 -21.91
N ASN A 262 2.55 24.06 -22.72
CA ASN A 262 2.53 23.88 -24.18
C ASN A 262 3.95 23.87 -24.80
N SER A 263 4.84 24.70 -24.27
CA SER A 263 6.26 24.75 -24.68
C SER A 263 7.00 23.45 -24.35
N SER A 264 6.67 22.83 -23.21
CA SER A 264 7.27 21.56 -22.76
C SER A 264 6.74 20.31 -23.48
N TYR A 265 5.69 20.46 -24.29
CA TYR A 265 5.02 19.36 -25.00
C TYR A 265 4.97 19.56 -26.52
N HIS A 266 5.82 20.43 -27.07
CA HIS A 266 6.00 20.70 -28.51
C HIS A 266 4.70 20.76 -29.34
N GLY A 267 3.77 21.62 -28.91
CA GLY A 267 2.59 21.98 -29.71
C GLY A 267 1.37 21.12 -29.41
N LEU A 268 0.91 21.15 -28.16
CA LEU A 268 -0.46 20.77 -27.82
C LEU A 268 -1.41 21.64 -28.65
N LYS A 269 -1.86 21.12 -29.80
CA LYS A 269 -2.88 21.73 -30.65
C LYS A 269 -4.25 21.44 -30.06
N LEU A 270 -4.50 21.96 -28.87
CA LEU A 270 -5.81 21.92 -28.25
C LEU A 270 -6.44 23.32 -28.39
N PRO A 271 -7.44 23.50 -29.26
CA PRO A 271 -8.21 24.74 -29.26
C PRO A 271 -8.80 24.92 -27.85
N ASN A 272 -8.49 26.08 -27.26
CA ASN A 272 -8.99 26.56 -25.98
C ASN A 272 -8.80 25.61 -24.77
N LEU A 273 -7.56 25.21 -24.45
CA LEU A 273 -7.22 24.56 -23.16
C LEU A 273 -7.85 25.26 -21.95
N ARG A 274 -7.81 26.59 -21.98
CA ARG A 274 -8.47 27.45 -20.99
C ARG A 274 -9.96 27.13 -20.86
N GLN A 275 -10.70 27.18 -21.98
CA GLN A 275 -12.14 26.87 -22.01
C GLN A 275 -12.44 25.42 -21.59
N PHE A 276 -11.58 24.47 -21.97
CA PHE A 276 -11.76 23.07 -21.61
C PHE A 276 -11.68 22.84 -20.09
N TYR A 277 -10.67 23.40 -19.43
CA TYR A 277 -10.44 23.19 -18.00
C TYR A 277 -11.23 24.14 -17.10
N LEU A 278 -11.49 25.37 -17.54
CA LEU A 278 -12.32 26.33 -16.78
C LEU A 278 -13.82 26.15 -17.06
N LYS A 279 -14.20 25.44 -18.13
CA LYS A 279 -15.57 25.24 -18.59
C LYS A 279 -16.33 26.51 -19.00
N ASP A 280 -15.63 27.64 -19.11
CA ASP A 280 -16.13 28.89 -19.67
C ASP A 280 -14.97 29.79 -20.19
N ASP A 281 -15.34 30.94 -20.77
CA ASP A 281 -14.40 31.96 -21.28
C ASP A 281 -14.43 33.26 -20.46
N HIS A 282 -15.02 33.24 -19.27
CA HIS A 282 -15.10 34.41 -18.41
C HIS A 282 -13.70 34.77 -17.85
N LYS A 283 -13.60 36.01 -17.35
CA LYS A 283 -12.41 36.55 -16.69
C LYS A 283 -12.75 36.83 -15.23
N ASN A 284 -11.73 36.89 -14.38
CA ASN A 284 -11.81 37.08 -12.93
C ASN A 284 -12.24 35.82 -12.18
N HIS A 285 -11.68 34.67 -12.57
CA HIS A 285 -11.84 33.45 -11.78
C HIS A 285 -11.20 33.61 -10.40
N SER A 286 -11.71 32.88 -9.42
CA SER A 286 -11.01 32.77 -8.14
C SER A 286 -9.70 32.01 -8.33
N SER A 287 -8.71 32.36 -7.51
CA SER A 287 -7.42 31.68 -7.45
C SER A 287 -7.55 30.16 -7.31
N ASP A 288 -8.52 29.68 -6.54
CA ASP A 288 -8.75 28.24 -6.33
C ASP A 288 -9.26 27.53 -7.57
N VAL A 289 -10.16 28.16 -8.34
CA VAL A 289 -10.66 27.61 -9.61
C VAL A 289 -9.52 27.48 -10.63
N LEU A 290 -8.72 28.54 -10.77
CA LEU A 290 -7.56 28.55 -11.65
C LEU A 290 -6.53 27.48 -11.25
N ARG A 291 -6.27 27.35 -9.94
CA ARG A 291 -5.31 26.39 -9.42
C ARG A 291 -5.78 24.95 -9.67
N GLN A 292 -7.04 24.65 -9.41
CA GLN A 292 -7.60 23.33 -9.66
C GLN A 292 -7.62 22.98 -11.16
N ALA A 293 -8.02 23.93 -12.01
CA ALA A 293 -7.98 23.75 -13.46
C ALA A 293 -6.56 23.46 -13.97
N PHE A 294 -5.55 24.12 -13.39
CA PHE A 294 -4.16 23.88 -13.74
C PHE A 294 -3.67 22.52 -13.23
N TYR A 295 -4.08 22.10 -12.03
CA TYR A 295 -3.80 20.76 -11.51
C TYR A 295 -4.38 19.67 -12.40
N ASP A 296 -5.62 19.83 -12.85
CA ASP A 296 -6.27 18.89 -13.76
C ASP A 296 -5.53 18.82 -15.10
N LEU A 297 -5.18 19.97 -15.70
CA LEU A 297 -4.37 20.04 -16.92
C LEU A 297 -3.01 19.33 -16.75
N PHE A 298 -2.27 19.66 -15.69
CA PHE A 298 -0.95 19.11 -15.47
C PHE A 298 -0.99 17.59 -15.23
N GLY A 299 -1.99 17.13 -14.47
CA GLY A 299 -2.23 15.72 -14.18
C GLY A 299 -2.66 14.92 -15.40
N ASP A 300 -3.59 15.45 -16.20
CA ASP A 300 -4.11 14.81 -17.40
C ASP A 300 -3.01 14.56 -18.42
N VAL A 301 -2.28 15.62 -18.80
CA VAL A 301 -1.24 15.52 -19.82
C VAL A 301 -0.01 14.76 -19.28
N GLY A 302 0.26 14.86 -17.98
CA GLY A 302 1.47 14.34 -17.38
C GLY A 302 1.42 12.88 -16.92
N ILE A 303 0.26 12.43 -16.44
CA ILE A 303 0.09 11.15 -15.73
C ILE A 303 -1.15 10.41 -16.21
N LYS A 304 -2.34 11.03 -16.15
CA LYS A 304 -3.60 10.31 -16.36
C LYS A 304 -3.73 9.79 -17.79
N CYS A 305 -3.68 10.68 -18.78
CA CYS A 305 -3.82 10.30 -20.19
C CYS A 305 -2.77 9.28 -20.64
N PRO A 306 -1.46 9.43 -20.34
CA PRO A 306 -0.47 8.41 -20.69
C PRO A 306 -0.77 7.03 -20.09
N THR A 307 -1.21 6.98 -18.82
CA THR A 307 -1.54 5.72 -18.14
C THR A 307 -2.78 5.07 -18.77
N TYR A 308 -3.85 5.84 -19.00
CA TYR A 308 -5.05 5.36 -19.69
C TYR A 308 -4.76 4.86 -21.10
N LEU A 309 -3.98 5.62 -21.88
CA LEU A 309 -3.64 5.26 -23.24
C LEU A 309 -2.80 3.97 -23.28
N THR A 310 -1.86 3.81 -22.35
CA THR A 310 -1.05 2.59 -22.26
C THR A 310 -1.92 1.37 -21.95
N ALA A 311 -2.79 1.44 -20.95
CA ALA A 311 -3.70 0.35 -20.60
C ALA A 311 -4.64 0.01 -21.78
N LYS A 312 -5.19 1.03 -22.44
CA LYS A 312 -6.05 0.85 -23.63
C LYS A 312 -5.31 0.20 -24.79
N GLN A 313 -4.09 0.64 -25.11
CA GLN A 313 -3.31 0.06 -26.20
C GLN A 313 -2.90 -1.38 -25.89
N TYR A 314 -2.59 -1.69 -24.64
CA TYR A 314 -2.33 -3.06 -24.22
C TYR A 314 -3.57 -3.96 -24.38
N ALA A 315 -4.74 -3.48 -23.96
CA ALA A 315 -6.00 -4.21 -24.16
C ALA A 315 -6.31 -4.44 -25.64
N ASN A 316 -6.10 -3.44 -26.52
CA ASN A 316 -6.23 -3.61 -27.96
C ASN A 316 -5.28 -4.68 -28.52
N TYR A 317 -4.02 -4.68 -28.06
CA TYR A 317 -3.05 -5.72 -28.41
C TYR A 317 -3.54 -7.11 -27.96
N ALA A 318 -4.03 -7.24 -26.73
CA ALA A 318 -4.50 -8.50 -26.18
C ALA A 318 -5.68 -9.06 -27.01
N ILE A 319 -6.66 -8.22 -27.33
CA ILE A 319 -7.80 -8.58 -28.19
C ILE A 319 -7.32 -9.00 -29.59
N LYS A 320 -6.47 -8.19 -30.23
CA LYS A 320 -5.97 -8.45 -31.60
C LYS A 320 -5.15 -9.74 -31.70
N SER A 321 -4.40 -10.07 -30.66
CA SER A 321 -3.54 -11.26 -30.61
C SER A 321 -4.26 -12.53 -30.14
N GLY A 322 -5.52 -12.44 -29.68
CA GLY A 322 -6.23 -13.56 -29.06
C GLY A 322 -5.66 -13.97 -27.70
N SER A 323 -4.93 -13.06 -27.06
CA SER A 323 -4.43 -13.23 -25.69
C SER A 323 -5.59 -13.35 -24.71
N LYS A 324 -5.38 -14.13 -23.64
CA LYS A 324 -6.33 -14.26 -22.52
C LYS A 324 -6.02 -13.33 -21.35
N SER A 325 -5.07 -12.41 -21.54
CA SER A 325 -4.61 -11.52 -20.48
C SER A 325 -5.70 -10.56 -20.04
N GLY A 326 -5.87 -10.42 -18.73
CA GLY A 326 -6.78 -9.44 -18.14
C GLY A 326 -6.17 -8.04 -18.14
N VAL A 327 -6.95 -7.02 -18.48
CA VAL A 327 -6.52 -5.61 -18.40
C VAL A 327 -7.55 -4.82 -17.61
N TYR A 328 -7.14 -4.30 -16.47
CA TYR A 328 -8.01 -3.64 -15.48
C TYR A 328 -7.54 -2.21 -15.23
N MET A 329 -8.48 -1.30 -15.02
CA MET A 329 -8.20 0.11 -14.72
C MET A 329 -8.95 0.57 -13.46
N TYR A 330 -8.31 1.34 -12.59
CA TYR A 330 -8.98 2.12 -11.54
C TYR A 330 -8.72 3.63 -11.63
N GLU A 331 -9.59 4.40 -10.98
CA GLU A 331 -9.32 5.77 -10.54
C GLU A 331 -9.57 5.83 -9.03
N LEU A 332 -8.57 6.22 -8.23
CA LEU A 332 -8.74 6.42 -6.79
C LEU A 332 -9.49 7.73 -6.55
N THR A 333 -10.61 7.66 -5.84
CA THR A 333 -11.45 8.81 -5.51
C THR A 333 -11.70 8.99 -4.01
N TYR A 334 -10.94 8.26 -3.19
CA TYR A 334 -10.98 8.38 -1.74
C TYR A 334 -9.73 9.09 -1.20
N GLN A 335 -9.95 10.08 -0.34
CA GLN A 335 -8.89 10.81 0.36
C GLN A 335 -8.86 10.37 1.82
N SER A 336 -7.73 9.87 2.30
CA SER A 336 -7.56 9.56 3.72
C SER A 336 -7.41 10.85 4.55
N GLN A 337 -7.59 10.73 5.87
CA GLN A 337 -7.16 11.79 6.79
C GLN A 337 -5.63 11.94 6.86
N PHE A 338 -4.89 10.91 6.43
CA PHE A 338 -3.45 10.85 6.45
C PHE A 338 -2.79 11.60 5.28
N ALA A 339 -3.54 11.89 4.21
CA ALA A 339 -3.06 12.57 3.01
C ALA A 339 -2.23 13.85 3.31
N LYS A 340 -2.61 14.61 4.35
CA LYS A 340 -1.90 15.83 4.78
C LYS A 340 -0.45 15.56 5.21
N ILE A 341 -0.19 14.43 5.84
CA ILE A 341 1.15 14.03 6.31
C ILE A 341 2.02 13.57 5.13
N LEU A 342 1.40 13.03 4.07
CA LEU A 342 2.06 12.68 2.81
C LEU A 342 2.31 13.89 1.88
N GLY A 343 2.03 15.10 2.36
CA GLY A 343 2.23 16.35 1.62
C GLY A 343 1.06 16.72 0.69
N CYS A 344 -0.09 16.04 0.79
CA CYS A 344 -1.32 16.41 0.10
C CYS A 344 -2.19 17.31 0.98
N GLY A 345 -2.09 18.62 0.78
CA GLY A 345 -2.91 19.59 1.50
C GLY A 345 -4.41 19.47 1.20
N GLU A 346 -5.25 20.06 2.06
CA GLU A 346 -6.72 20.02 1.95
C GLU A 346 -7.24 20.52 0.59
N ASN A 347 -6.56 21.49 -0.03
CA ASN A 347 -6.94 22.05 -1.34
C ASN A 347 -6.29 21.33 -2.54
N MET A 348 -5.60 20.21 -2.33
CA MET A 348 -4.94 19.43 -3.38
C MET A 348 -5.73 18.17 -3.78
N GLY A 349 -6.76 17.80 -3.01
CA GLY A 349 -7.55 16.60 -3.24
C GLY A 349 -6.73 15.30 -3.13
N ILE A 350 -7.07 14.32 -3.97
CA ILE A 350 -6.42 13.00 -4.01
C ILE A 350 -5.19 13.09 -4.94
N CYS A 351 -4.05 13.51 -4.41
CA CYS A 351 -2.87 13.76 -5.24
C CYS A 351 -2.15 12.48 -5.67
N HIS A 352 -1.13 12.66 -6.50
CA HIS A 352 -0.10 11.67 -6.82
C HIS A 352 0.46 10.96 -5.58
N GLU A 353 0.68 9.64 -5.69
CA GLU A 353 1.08 8.71 -4.61
C GLU A 353 -0.01 8.38 -3.55
N SER A 354 -1.25 8.86 -3.66
CA SER A 354 -2.28 8.64 -2.60
C SER A 354 -2.73 7.18 -2.49
N ASP A 355 -2.65 6.39 -3.54
CA ASP A 355 -2.97 4.96 -3.54
C ASP A 355 -1.92 4.12 -2.77
N VAL A 356 -0.65 4.50 -2.83
CA VAL A 356 0.47 3.79 -2.20
C VAL A 356 0.25 3.54 -0.71
N GLU A 357 -0.32 4.52 0.00
CA GLU A 357 -0.55 4.40 1.44
C GLU A 357 -1.49 3.23 1.77
N PHE A 358 -2.49 2.99 0.91
CA PHE A 358 -3.44 1.92 1.08
C PHE A 358 -2.86 0.58 0.61
N VAL A 359 -2.05 0.58 -0.45
CA VAL A 359 -1.38 -0.61 -1.00
C VAL A 359 -0.37 -1.20 -0.01
N PHE A 360 0.38 -0.36 0.71
CA PHE A 360 1.37 -0.81 1.69
C PHE A 360 0.84 -0.96 3.12
N GLY A 361 -0.42 -0.62 3.34
CA GLY A 361 -1.01 -0.77 4.66
C GLY A 361 -0.62 0.33 5.64
N LEU A 362 -0.30 1.54 5.19
CA LEU A 362 0.16 2.61 6.07
C LEU A 362 -0.82 2.91 7.22
N PRO A 363 -2.15 3.04 7.00
CA PRO A 363 -3.11 3.25 8.09
C PRO A 363 -3.05 2.22 9.22
N LEU A 364 -2.55 1.01 8.94
CA LEU A 364 -2.51 -0.11 9.88
C LEU A 364 -1.42 0.03 10.96
N TRP A 365 -0.40 0.85 10.72
CA TRP A 365 0.73 0.96 11.66
C TRP A 365 1.21 2.39 11.90
N VAL A 366 0.67 3.35 11.16
CA VAL A 366 1.13 4.73 11.21
C VAL A 366 0.91 5.38 12.56
N ASP A 367 -0.06 4.93 13.37
CA ASP A 367 -0.30 5.42 14.74
C ASP A 367 0.93 5.32 15.65
N LYS A 368 1.89 4.42 15.35
CA LYS A 368 3.17 4.33 16.07
C LYS A 368 4.08 5.54 15.83
N LEU A 369 3.96 6.16 14.66
CA LEU A 369 4.75 7.34 14.26
C LEU A 369 3.95 8.64 14.40
N TYR A 370 2.66 8.59 14.07
CA TYR A 370 1.74 9.74 14.00
C TYR A 370 0.37 9.39 14.61
N PRO A 371 0.20 9.50 15.93
CA PRO A 371 -1.04 9.11 16.60
C PRO A 371 -2.26 9.92 16.15
N LYS A 372 -3.42 9.26 15.95
CA LYS A 372 -4.72 9.88 15.63
C LYS A 372 -4.78 10.58 14.27
N THR A 373 -4.09 10.02 13.28
CA THR A 373 -3.97 10.62 11.94
C THR A 373 -4.70 9.84 10.84
N HIS A 374 -5.46 8.82 11.24
CA HIS A 374 -6.26 7.99 10.35
C HIS A 374 -7.60 7.61 11.02
N THR A 375 -8.53 7.11 10.22
CA THR A 375 -9.84 6.60 10.65
C THR A 375 -9.92 5.09 10.51
N GLN A 376 -10.89 4.46 11.17
CA GLN A 376 -11.19 3.04 10.92
C GLN A 376 -11.57 2.80 9.44
N LEU A 377 -12.20 3.77 8.77
CA LEU A 377 -12.50 3.69 7.35
C LEU A 377 -11.23 3.62 6.49
N ASP A 378 -10.17 4.36 6.86
CA ASP A 378 -8.86 4.30 6.18
C ASP A 378 -8.22 2.92 6.33
N VAL A 379 -8.33 2.32 7.52
CA VAL A 379 -7.84 0.95 7.80
C VAL A 379 -8.60 -0.08 6.97
N ASP A 380 -9.94 -0.05 7.02
CA ASP A 380 -10.80 -0.98 6.29
C ASP A 380 -10.58 -0.88 4.78
N PHE A 381 -10.45 0.36 4.26
CA PHE A 381 -10.17 0.59 2.86
C PHE A 381 -8.78 0.12 2.45
N SER A 382 -7.76 0.31 3.30
CA SER A 382 -6.42 -0.22 3.05
C SER A 382 -6.40 -1.75 2.99
N LEU A 383 -7.09 -2.44 3.91
CA LEU A 383 -7.24 -3.90 3.87
C LEU A 383 -7.91 -4.36 2.57
N TYR A 384 -8.94 -3.64 2.10
CA TYR A 384 -9.60 -3.92 0.84
C TYR A 384 -8.65 -3.72 -0.36
N VAL A 385 -7.89 -2.62 -0.41
CA VAL A 385 -6.91 -2.35 -1.47
C VAL A 385 -5.80 -3.42 -1.49
N MET A 386 -5.23 -3.78 -0.34
CA MET A 386 -4.23 -4.85 -0.24
C MET A 386 -4.77 -6.19 -0.76
N LYS A 387 -6.03 -6.52 -0.45
CA LYS A 387 -6.68 -7.72 -1.01
C LYS A 387 -6.75 -7.66 -2.53
N LEU A 388 -7.22 -6.55 -3.12
CA LEU A 388 -7.33 -6.41 -4.58
C LEU A 388 -5.98 -6.57 -5.29
N TRP A 389 -4.92 -5.97 -4.73
CA TRP A 389 -3.56 -6.06 -5.28
C TRP A 389 -3.00 -7.48 -5.18
N THR A 390 -3.17 -8.14 -4.04
CA THR A 390 -2.68 -9.50 -3.84
C THR A 390 -3.51 -10.53 -4.60
N ASP A 391 -4.82 -10.35 -4.75
CA ASP A 391 -5.67 -11.19 -5.61
C ASP A 391 -5.28 -11.06 -7.07
N PHE A 392 -4.98 -9.85 -7.55
CA PHE A 392 -4.42 -9.68 -8.88
C PHE A 392 -3.09 -10.41 -9.03
N ALA A 393 -2.20 -10.31 -8.04
CA ALA A 393 -0.92 -11.03 -8.04
C ALA A 393 -1.08 -12.56 -8.01
N LYS A 394 -2.11 -13.09 -7.34
CA LYS A 394 -2.43 -14.52 -7.24
C LYS A 394 -3.13 -15.06 -8.50
N TYR A 395 -4.13 -14.34 -8.98
CA TYR A 395 -5.14 -14.87 -9.90
C TYR A 395 -5.19 -14.15 -11.26
N GLY A 396 -4.50 -13.02 -11.42
CA GLY A 396 -4.55 -12.21 -12.64
C GLY A 396 -5.80 -11.34 -12.76
N LYS A 397 -6.60 -11.23 -11.70
CA LYS A 397 -7.77 -10.36 -11.62
C LYS A 397 -7.91 -9.80 -10.20
N PRO A 398 -8.28 -8.51 -10.03
CA PRO A 398 -8.40 -7.92 -8.68
C PRO A 398 -9.67 -8.39 -7.94
N ASP A 399 -10.76 -8.60 -8.66
CA ASP A 399 -12.05 -9.12 -8.17
C ASP A 399 -12.84 -9.73 -9.33
N ASP A 400 -13.80 -10.61 -9.03
CA ASP A 400 -14.67 -11.26 -10.02
C ASP A 400 -15.59 -10.28 -10.75
N GLN A 401 -15.95 -9.17 -10.11
CA GLN A 401 -16.84 -8.14 -10.68
C GLN A 401 -16.08 -6.99 -11.33
N TRP A 402 -14.74 -7.03 -11.32
CA TRP A 402 -13.95 -5.96 -11.91
C TRP A 402 -13.97 -6.06 -13.45
N PRO A 403 -14.53 -5.07 -14.16
CA PRO A 403 -14.64 -5.17 -15.61
C PRO A 403 -13.26 -5.04 -16.26
N HIS A 404 -13.05 -5.79 -17.35
CA HIS A 404 -11.94 -5.52 -18.25
C HIS A 404 -12.12 -4.11 -18.84
N ILE A 405 -11.01 -3.40 -19.07
CA ILE A 405 -11.04 -2.03 -19.59
C ILE A 405 -11.78 -1.95 -20.94
N LEU A 406 -11.76 -3.03 -21.74
CA LEU A 406 -12.51 -3.21 -22.97
C LEU A 406 -13.26 -4.57 -22.91
N ASP A 407 -14.49 -4.61 -22.39
CA ASP A 407 -15.27 -5.87 -22.32
C ASP A 407 -16.07 -6.16 -23.61
N ASP A 408 -16.90 -5.25 -24.15
CA ASP A 408 -17.81 -5.62 -25.25
C ASP A 408 -18.18 -4.51 -26.27
N LYS A 409 -17.72 -3.25 -26.14
CA LYS A 409 -18.16 -2.14 -27.04
C LYS A 409 -17.14 -1.02 -27.32
N ASN A 410 -15.83 -1.27 -27.15
CA ASN A 410 -14.80 -0.22 -27.14
C ASN A 410 -15.01 0.90 -26.08
N ASN A 411 -15.97 0.75 -25.17
CA ASN A 411 -16.19 1.68 -24.08
C ASN A 411 -15.19 1.39 -22.96
N ILE A 412 -14.40 2.40 -22.60
CA ILE A 412 -13.40 2.30 -21.54
C ILE A 412 -14.11 2.13 -20.20
N LYS A 413 -13.81 1.04 -19.49
CA LYS A 413 -14.29 0.80 -18.12
C LYS A 413 -13.19 1.13 -17.12
N ILE A 414 -13.49 2.04 -16.20
CA ILE A 414 -12.60 2.44 -15.11
C ILE A 414 -13.36 2.17 -13.81
N LYS A 415 -12.77 1.37 -12.92
CA LYS A 415 -13.33 1.14 -11.58
C LYS A 415 -13.04 2.36 -10.72
N ASP A 416 -14.10 2.98 -10.24
CA ASP A 416 -14.01 4.02 -9.23
C ASP A 416 -13.68 3.37 -7.87
N LEU A 417 -12.44 3.58 -7.41
CA LEU A 417 -11.87 2.93 -6.24
C LEU A 417 -12.06 3.83 -5.01
N ASN A 418 -13.08 3.49 -4.21
CA ASN A 418 -13.43 4.16 -2.98
C ASN A 418 -14.15 3.19 -2.01
N PRO A 419 -14.30 3.55 -0.72
CA PRO A 419 -14.96 2.70 0.26
C PRO A 419 -16.44 2.41 -0.05
N THR A 420 -17.14 3.30 -0.77
CA THR A 420 -18.58 3.16 -1.06
C THR A 420 -18.91 2.16 -2.17
N ASN A 421 -17.97 1.90 -3.08
CA ASN A 421 -18.11 0.95 -4.20
C ASN A 421 -17.62 -0.47 -3.86
N THR A 422 -17.44 -0.75 -2.57
CA THR A 422 -17.01 -2.04 -2.05
C THR A 422 -18.22 -2.99 -2.08
N SER A 423 -18.26 -3.89 -3.08
CA SER A 423 -19.27 -4.95 -3.13
C SER A 423 -19.11 -5.93 -1.97
N ARG A 424 -17.92 -6.01 -1.35
CA ARG A 424 -17.65 -6.57 -0.03
C ARG A 424 -16.39 -5.91 0.57
N PRO A 425 -16.50 -4.82 1.33
CA PRO A 425 -15.38 -4.43 2.18
C PRO A 425 -15.12 -5.61 3.11
N ILE A 426 -13.85 -5.92 3.39
CA ILE A 426 -13.54 -6.76 4.56
C ILE A 426 -13.88 -5.88 5.76
N HIS A 427 -15.16 -5.78 6.10
CA HIS A 427 -15.61 -5.18 7.33
C HIS A 427 -15.23 -6.16 8.43
N ILE A 428 -14.04 -5.98 8.99
CA ILE A 428 -13.73 -6.58 10.28
C ILE A 428 -14.67 -5.90 11.26
N ARG A 429 -15.76 -6.59 11.58
CA ARG A 429 -16.70 -6.09 12.58
C ARG A 429 -16.01 -6.23 13.92
N ILE A 430 -15.77 -5.09 14.57
CA ILE A 430 -15.27 -5.02 15.94
C ILE A 430 -16.49 -4.87 16.84
N LEU A 431 -16.77 -5.88 17.63
CA LEU A 431 -17.95 -5.92 18.49
C LEU A 431 -17.50 -6.06 19.94
N GLU A 432 -18.11 -5.29 20.83
CA GLU A 432 -17.94 -5.45 22.27
C GLU A 432 -19.17 -6.17 22.85
N TYR A 433 -18.94 -7.14 23.75
CA TYR A 433 -20.02 -7.90 24.37
C TYR A 433 -19.71 -8.25 25.83
N THR A 434 -20.61 -7.94 26.76
CA THR A 434 -20.49 -8.38 28.17
C THR A 434 -20.79 -9.87 28.27
N TYR A 435 -19.92 -10.66 28.91
CA TYR A 435 -20.08 -12.12 28.96
C TYR A 435 -20.58 -12.65 30.31
N ALA A 436 -20.64 -11.81 31.35
CA ALA A 436 -21.06 -12.19 32.70
C ALA A 436 -21.80 -11.03 33.39
N GLU A 437 -22.56 -11.34 34.46
CA GLU A 437 -23.12 -10.29 35.32
C GLU A 437 -21.99 -9.40 35.88
N PRO A 438 -22.18 -8.06 35.96
CA PRO A 438 -21.17 -7.14 36.48
C PRO A 438 -20.68 -7.58 37.87
N PRO A 439 -19.37 -7.80 38.08
CA PRO A 439 -18.85 -8.29 39.35
C PRO A 439 -18.71 -7.14 40.36
N VAL A 440 -19.80 -6.43 40.62
CA VAL A 440 -19.86 -5.29 41.55
C VAL A 440 -20.53 -5.68 42.87
N GLY A 441 -20.22 -4.95 43.94
CA GLY A 441 -20.89 -5.09 45.22
C GLY A 441 -20.80 -6.52 45.78
N ALA A 442 -21.96 -7.17 45.95
CA ALA A 442 -22.03 -8.54 46.47
C ALA A 442 -21.39 -9.60 45.55
N LEU A 443 -21.16 -9.29 44.27
CA LEU A 443 -20.54 -10.20 43.30
C LEU A 443 -19.02 -10.00 43.17
N ARG A 444 -18.45 -8.97 43.82
CA ARG A 444 -17.06 -8.53 43.66
C ARG A 444 -16.02 -9.64 43.75
N PHE A 445 -16.18 -10.54 44.72
CA PHE A 445 -15.25 -11.66 44.95
C PHE A 445 -15.87 -13.03 44.64
N ASN A 446 -17.10 -13.06 44.13
CA ASN A 446 -17.78 -14.30 43.79
C ASN A 446 -17.31 -14.81 42.43
N LYS A 447 -17.52 -16.10 42.17
CA LYS A 447 -17.43 -16.64 40.80
C LYS A 447 -18.35 -15.84 39.87
N PRO A 448 -17.95 -15.57 38.62
CA PRO A 448 -18.81 -14.89 37.66
C PRO A 448 -20.10 -15.67 37.47
N LEU A 449 -21.20 -14.95 37.32
CA LEU A 449 -22.51 -15.52 37.04
C LEU A 449 -22.85 -15.29 35.56
N PRO A 450 -23.53 -16.25 34.91
CA PRO A 450 -24.02 -16.04 33.55
C PRO A 450 -25.02 -14.89 33.55
N LEU A 451 -25.09 -14.17 32.43
CA LEU A 451 -26.05 -13.08 32.25
C LEU A 451 -27.49 -13.58 32.46
N LYS A 452 -28.26 -12.87 33.29
CA LYS A 452 -29.68 -13.17 33.55
C LYS A 452 -30.57 -12.90 32.35
N LYS A 453 -30.13 -12.01 31.44
CA LYS A 453 -30.83 -11.68 30.20
C LYS A 453 -29.81 -11.58 29.06
N PRO A 454 -30.09 -12.15 27.88
CA PRO A 454 -29.27 -11.90 26.70
C PRO A 454 -29.24 -10.40 26.40
N ILE A 455 -28.05 -9.84 26.21
CA ILE A 455 -27.89 -8.45 25.83
C ILE A 455 -28.37 -8.32 24.38
N LYS A 456 -29.44 -7.56 24.17
CA LYS A 456 -30.08 -7.42 22.85
C LYS A 456 -29.35 -6.50 21.88
N HIS A 457 -28.27 -5.85 22.32
CA HIS A 457 -27.56 -4.85 21.54
C HIS A 457 -26.09 -5.23 21.39
N ILE A 458 -25.67 -5.42 20.14
CA ILE A 458 -24.26 -5.45 19.75
C ILE A 458 -23.71 -4.03 19.94
N ILE A 459 -22.67 -3.86 20.76
CA ILE A 459 -22.02 -2.58 20.97
C ILE A 459 -20.95 -2.40 19.90
N ASP A 460 -20.90 -1.21 19.30
CA ASP A 460 -19.83 -0.81 18.37
C ASP A 460 -18.48 -0.83 19.11
N GLY A 461 -17.65 -1.84 18.82
CA GLY A 461 -16.36 -2.07 19.47
C GLY A 461 -15.24 -1.17 18.95
N THR A 462 -15.53 -0.18 18.09
CA THR A 462 -14.54 0.82 17.66
C THR A 462 -14.18 1.82 18.76
N LYS A 463 -14.96 1.86 19.86
CA LYS A 463 -14.65 2.63 21.06
C LYS A 463 -14.27 1.69 22.20
N PRO A 464 -13.18 1.96 22.93
CA PRO A 464 -12.77 1.11 24.05
C PRO A 464 -13.78 1.20 25.19
N GLY A 465 -14.27 0.05 25.65
CA GLY A 465 -15.07 -0.08 26.87
C GLY A 465 -14.22 -0.05 28.15
N ASN A 466 -14.83 -0.51 29.25
CA ASN A 466 -14.19 -0.50 30.56
C ASN A 466 -13.15 -1.62 30.69
N SER A 467 -11.90 -1.24 30.97
CA SER A 467 -10.86 -2.15 31.46
C SER A 467 -11.14 -2.54 32.91
N CYS A 468 -10.68 -3.71 33.34
CA CYS A 468 -10.81 -4.09 34.74
C CYS A 468 -9.94 -3.22 35.66
N LEU A 469 -10.47 -2.91 36.84
CA LEU A 469 -9.73 -2.18 37.88
C LEU A 469 -8.42 -2.89 38.21
N GLN A 470 -7.34 -2.13 38.15
CA GLN A 470 -5.97 -2.59 38.38
C GLN A 470 -5.14 -1.51 39.07
N THR A 471 -4.09 -1.94 39.77
CA THR A 471 -3.17 -1.04 40.49
C THR A 471 -1.71 -1.42 40.16
N PRO A 472 -0.86 -0.47 39.72
CA PRO A 472 -1.13 0.97 39.59
C PRO A 472 -2.14 1.27 38.47
N TYR A 473 -2.87 2.39 38.62
CA TYR A 473 -3.88 2.79 37.64
C TYR A 473 -3.21 3.20 36.32
N ASP A 474 -3.51 2.51 35.22
CA ASP A 474 -3.22 3.01 33.89
C ASP A 474 -4.18 4.16 33.55
N LEU A 475 -3.69 5.40 33.60
CA LEU A 475 -4.45 6.62 33.34
C LEU A 475 -4.95 6.75 31.89
N LYS A 476 -4.45 5.90 30.97
CA LYS A 476 -4.87 5.90 29.57
C LYS A 476 -6.10 5.03 29.33
N LEU A 477 -6.49 4.20 30.29
CA LEU A 477 -7.60 3.26 30.18
C LEU A 477 -8.75 3.69 31.09
N GLN A 478 -9.96 3.68 30.56
CA GLN A 478 -11.15 3.77 31.41
C GLN A 478 -11.28 2.47 32.19
N GLN A 479 -11.31 2.54 33.53
CA GLN A 479 -11.37 1.36 34.39
C GLN A 479 -12.66 1.31 35.21
N SER A 480 -13.21 0.11 35.37
CA SER A 480 -14.39 -0.17 36.17
C SER A 480 -14.34 -1.59 36.75
N GLU A 481 -15.12 -1.87 37.79
CA GLU A 481 -15.42 -3.25 38.18
C GLU A 481 -16.38 -3.90 37.18
N ASP A 482 -17.23 -3.12 36.52
CA ASP A 482 -18.07 -3.56 35.42
C ASP A 482 -17.24 -3.61 34.12
N CYS A 483 -16.43 -4.67 34.00
CA CYS A 483 -15.38 -4.81 32.99
C CYS A 483 -15.35 -6.17 32.29
N LEU A 484 -16.26 -7.10 32.60
CA LEU A 484 -16.26 -8.47 32.06
C LEU A 484 -16.85 -8.49 30.63
N VAL A 485 -16.05 -7.97 29.70
CA VAL A 485 -16.39 -7.80 28.28
C VAL A 485 -15.43 -8.57 27.37
N LEU A 486 -15.92 -8.88 26.17
CA LEU A 486 -15.18 -9.46 25.06
C LEU A 486 -15.04 -8.43 23.95
N ASN A 487 -13.90 -8.43 23.26
CA ASN A 487 -13.78 -7.92 21.90
C ASN A 487 -13.87 -9.10 20.93
N ILE A 488 -14.66 -8.94 19.88
CA ILE A 488 -14.82 -9.90 18.80
C ILE A 488 -14.44 -9.21 17.49
N TRP A 489 -13.45 -9.75 16.80
CA TRP A 489 -13.10 -9.36 15.44
C TRP A 489 -13.51 -10.48 14.49
N THR A 490 -14.41 -10.16 13.56
CA THR A 490 -14.90 -11.13 12.58
C THR A 490 -14.85 -10.55 11.16
N PRO A 491 -14.25 -11.25 10.17
CA PRO A 491 -14.14 -10.77 8.79
C PRO A 491 -15.49 -10.78 8.05
N ASN A 492 -16.39 -11.69 8.42
CA ASN A 492 -17.79 -11.77 7.99
C ASN A 492 -18.54 -12.81 8.83
N VAL A 493 -19.87 -12.84 8.72
CA VAL A 493 -20.74 -13.81 9.43
C VAL A 493 -21.23 -14.94 8.51
N ASP A 494 -20.65 -15.04 7.31
CA ASP A 494 -21.10 -15.97 6.28
C ASP A 494 -20.56 -17.39 6.53
N LYS A 495 -21.17 -18.39 5.90
CA LYS A 495 -20.66 -19.76 5.91
C LYS A 495 -19.55 -19.94 4.84
N PRO A 496 -18.56 -20.82 5.07
CA PRO A 496 -18.39 -21.69 6.24
C PRO A 496 -17.96 -20.94 7.50
N LEU A 497 -18.34 -21.48 8.66
CA LEU A 497 -17.91 -20.93 9.96
C LEU A 497 -16.38 -20.99 10.08
N LYS A 498 -15.81 -19.98 10.74
CA LYS A 498 -14.37 -19.74 10.82
C LYS A 498 -13.80 -20.31 12.13
N PRO A 499 -12.61 -20.92 12.15
CA PRO A 499 -11.93 -21.27 13.39
C PRO A 499 -11.79 -20.05 14.31
N VAL A 500 -11.91 -20.27 15.62
CA VAL A 500 -11.91 -19.21 16.64
C VAL A 500 -10.58 -19.20 17.38
N MET A 501 -9.93 -18.03 17.44
CA MET A 501 -8.75 -17.79 18.29
C MET A 501 -9.16 -16.97 19.51
N PHE A 502 -8.98 -17.52 20.71
CA PHE A 502 -9.34 -16.88 21.98
C PHE A 502 -8.09 -16.40 22.74
N TRP A 503 -7.92 -15.09 22.83
CA TRP A 503 -6.77 -14.41 23.43
C TRP A 503 -6.95 -14.13 24.93
N ILE A 504 -5.92 -14.44 25.72
CA ILE A 504 -5.80 -14.08 27.13
C ILE A 504 -4.52 -13.24 27.31
N TYR A 505 -4.68 -11.97 27.71
CA TYR A 505 -3.54 -11.06 27.88
C TYR A 505 -2.72 -11.33 29.15
N GLY A 506 -1.43 -10.98 29.09
CA GLY A 506 -0.49 -10.98 30.22
C GLY A 506 -0.55 -9.72 31.10
N GLY A 507 0.35 -9.65 32.08
CA GLY A 507 0.40 -8.55 33.07
C GLY A 507 0.46 -9.04 34.52
N SER A 508 1.12 -10.18 34.76
CA SER A 508 1.32 -10.78 36.08
C SER A 508 0.03 -11.01 36.87
N LEU A 509 -1.11 -11.19 36.17
CA LEU A 509 -2.47 -11.25 36.75
C LEU A 509 -2.88 -10.01 37.56
N ASN A 510 -2.13 -8.91 37.49
CA ASN A 510 -2.34 -7.69 38.28
C ASN A 510 -2.73 -6.47 37.42
N GLU A 511 -2.33 -6.47 36.16
CA GLU A 511 -2.58 -5.42 35.18
C GLU A 511 -2.86 -6.02 33.79
N GLY A 512 -3.34 -5.20 32.85
CA GLY A 512 -3.70 -5.62 31.48
C GLY A 512 -5.10 -5.19 31.07
N SER A 513 -5.36 -5.22 29.76
CA SER A 513 -6.66 -4.91 29.18
C SER A 513 -6.70 -5.34 27.71
N ILE A 514 -7.84 -5.85 27.25
CA ILE A 514 -8.08 -6.13 25.82
C ILE A 514 -8.12 -4.87 24.93
N PHE A 515 -8.19 -3.68 25.53
CA PHE A 515 -8.22 -2.40 24.80
C PHE A 515 -6.83 -1.81 24.55
N LYS A 516 -5.76 -2.50 24.96
CA LYS A 516 -4.40 -2.10 24.57
C LYS A 516 -4.26 -2.29 23.06
N LEU A 517 -3.74 -1.27 22.35
CA LEU A 517 -3.48 -1.32 20.91
C LEU A 517 -2.65 -2.55 20.49
N LEU A 518 -1.77 -3.02 21.38
CA LEU A 518 -0.97 -4.23 21.20
C LEU A 518 -1.81 -5.49 20.92
N TYR A 519 -3.06 -5.55 21.40
CA TYR A 519 -3.93 -6.72 21.31
C TYR A 519 -5.07 -6.55 20.31
N ASN A 520 -4.93 -5.64 19.33
CA ASN A 520 -5.90 -5.50 18.26
C ASN A 520 -5.91 -6.76 17.37
N GLY A 521 -6.98 -7.56 17.48
CA GLY A 521 -7.16 -8.82 16.76
C GLY A 521 -7.58 -8.68 15.31
N SER A 522 -7.75 -7.46 14.76
CA SER A 522 -8.19 -7.25 13.38
C SER A 522 -7.28 -7.94 12.36
N TYR A 523 -5.96 -7.88 12.54
CA TYR A 523 -5.00 -8.52 11.64
C TYR A 523 -5.18 -10.03 11.57
N LEU A 524 -5.27 -10.68 12.72
CA LEU A 524 -5.52 -12.11 12.78
C LEU A 524 -6.86 -12.42 12.12
N ALA A 525 -7.90 -11.62 12.38
CA ALA A 525 -9.22 -11.82 11.77
C ALA A 525 -9.23 -11.64 10.23
N ALA A 526 -8.31 -10.87 9.66
CA ALA A 526 -8.16 -10.73 8.21
C ALA A 526 -7.70 -12.03 7.52
N HIS A 527 -7.14 -12.99 8.27
CA HIS A 527 -6.69 -14.30 7.77
C HIS A 527 -7.74 -15.41 7.97
N ASP A 528 -9.02 -15.09 7.79
CA ASP A 528 -10.11 -16.07 7.83
C ASP A 528 -10.24 -16.86 9.15
N VAL A 529 -9.87 -16.23 10.26
CA VAL A 529 -10.19 -16.69 11.62
C VAL A 529 -11.08 -15.67 12.32
N LEU A 530 -11.84 -16.12 13.32
CA LEU A 530 -12.55 -15.21 14.22
C LEU A 530 -11.71 -15.04 15.48
N VAL A 531 -11.45 -13.80 15.88
CA VAL A 531 -10.62 -13.52 17.06
C VAL A 531 -11.49 -12.99 18.19
N VAL A 532 -11.32 -13.57 19.38
CA VAL A 532 -11.99 -13.12 20.60
C VAL A 532 -10.93 -12.82 21.65
N SER A 533 -11.05 -11.71 22.37
CA SER A 533 -10.24 -11.46 23.57
C SER A 533 -11.14 -11.09 24.74
N ALA A 534 -10.82 -11.59 25.94
CA ALA A 534 -11.64 -11.38 27.13
C ALA A 534 -10.91 -10.58 28.22
N ASN A 535 -11.57 -9.56 28.78
CA ASN A 535 -11.19 -8.99 30.06
C ASN A 535 -11.47 -9.98 31.18
N TYR A 536 -10.66 -9.99 32.23
CA TYR A 536 -10.86 -10.78 33.45
C TYR A 536 -10.43 -9.98 34.68
N ARG A 537 -10.99 -10.25 35.86
CA ARG A 537 -10.62 -9.53 37.09
C ARG A 537 -9.15 -9.76 37.44
N LEU A 538 -8.49 -8.69 37.88
CA LEU A 538 -7.05 -8.65 38.14
C LEU A 538 -6.76 -8.43 39.63
N GLY A 539 -5.52 -8.73 40.02
CA GLY A 539 -4.96 -8.53 41.35
C GLY A 539 -5.86 -9.08 42.45
N ARG A 540 -6.12 -8.26 43.47
CA ARG A 540 -6.93 -8.67 44.63
C ARG A 540 -8.40 -8.90 44.27
N LEU A 541 -8.91 -8.27 43.21
CA LEU A 541 -10.29 -8.51 42.77
C LEU A 541 -10.43 -9.86 42.07
N GLY A 542 -9.37 -10.32 41.38
CA GLY A 542 -9.36 -11.61 40.67
C GLY A 542 -8.88 -12.80 41.51
N PHE A 543 -8.01 -12.59 42.49
CA PHE A 543 -7.22 -13.69 43.08
C PHE A 543 -7.23 -13.74 44.60
N LEU A 544 -8.07 -12.93 45.27
CA LEU A 544 -8.24 -13.01 46.72
C LEU A 544 -8.88 -14.34 47.14
N TYR A 545 -8.23 -15.05 48.05
CA TYR A 545 -8.75 -16.24 48.70
C TYR A 545 -9.18 -15.92 50.14
N GLY A 546 -10.48 -16.10 50.42
CA GLY A 546 -11.09 -15.80 51.72
C GLY A 546 -11.20 -17.01 52.65
N GLY A 547 -10.59 -18.15 52.31
CA GLY A 547 -10.71 -19.41 53.06
C GLY A 547 -11.79 -20.35 52.53
N ASN A 548 -11.75 -21.60 52.97
CA ASN A 548 -12.71 -22.63 52.56
C ASN A 548 -14.15 -22.27 52.95
N GLY A 549 -15.08 -22.41 52.00
CA GLY A 549 -16.49 -22.06 52.21
C GLY A 549 -16.80 -20.56 52.13
N SER A 550 -15.78 -19.71 51.90
CA SER A 550 -15.97 -18.27 51.66
C SER A 550 -16.62 -18.00 50.31
N THR A 551 -17.33 -16.88 50.20
CA THR A 551 -17.82 -16.35 48.91
C THR A 551 -16.67 -15.84 48.02
N ALA A 552 -15.45 -15.73 48.55
CA ALA A 552 -14.21 -15.46 47.83
C ALA A 552 -13.35 -16.72 47.72
N PRO A 553 -13.64 -17.65 46.79
CA PRO A 553 -12.99 -18.95 46.70
C PRO A 553 -11.54 -18.90 46.18
N GLY A 554 -11.00 -17.72 45.86
CA GLY A 554 -9.74 -17.58 45.13
C GLY A 554 -9.90 -17.83 43.63
N ASN A 555 -8.93 -17.35 42.85
CA ASN A 555 -8.83 -17.56 41.40
C ASN A 555 -10.08 -17.18 40.59
N VAL A 556 -10.89 -16.23 41.06
CA VAL A 556 -12.09 -15.80 40.34
C VAL A 556 -11.77 -15.15 38.98
N GLY A 557 -10.57 -14.60 38.79
CA GLY A 557 -10.05 -14.18 37.48
C GLY A 557 -9.90 -15.34 36.49
N LEU A 558 -9.54 -16.56 36.94
CA LEU A 558 -9.55 -17.75 36.07
C LEU A 558 -10.99 -18.20 35.79
N TYR A 559 -11.89 -18.11 36.77
CA TYR A 559 -13.30 -18.40 36.53
C TYR A 559 -13.95 -17.40 35.55
N ASP A 560 -13.51 -16.14 35.53
CA ASP A 560 -13.92 -15.14 34.53
C ASP A 560 -13.54 -15.60 33.11
N GLN A 561 -12.31 -16.07 32.92
CA GLN A 561 -11.85 -16.63 31.64
C GLN A 561 -12.65 -17.89 31.24
N VAL A 562 -12.97 -18.78 32.18
CA VAL A 562 -13.85 -19.94 31.95
C VAL A 562 -15.24 -19.49 31.52
N MET A 563 -15.82 -18.48 32.17
CA MET A 563 -17.13 -17.95 31.81
C MET A 563 -17.12 -17.34 30.41
N ALA A 564 -16.06 -16.61 30.06
CA ALA A 564 -15.86 -16.09 28.71
C ALA A 564 -15.78 -17.21 27.65
N LEU A 565 -15.03 -18.29 27.92
CA LEU A 565 -14.95 -19.46 27.03
C LEU A 565 -16.30 -20.18 26.88
N LYS A 566 -17.06 -20.35 27.98
CA LYS A 566 -18.43 -20.89 27.95
C LYS A 566 -19.32 -20.02 27.06
N TRP A 567 -19.26 -18.70 27.25
CA TRP A 567 -20.00 -17.75 26.42
C TRP A 567 -19.62 -17.87 24.94
N VAL A 568 -18.32 -17.93 24.61
CA VAL A 568 -17.84 -18.07 23.22
C VAL A 568 -18.38 -19.36 22.62
N ARG A 569 -18.21 -20.51 23.28
CA ARG A 569 -18.69 -21.79 22.76
C ARG A 569 -20.20 -21.80 22.50
N GLU A 570 -20.98 -21.14 23.36
CA GLU A 570 -22.44 -21.07 23.22
C GLU A 570 -22.89 -20.11 22.10
N ASN A 571 -22.19 -18.98 21.90
CA ASN A 571 -22.72 -17.85 21.13
C ASN A 571 -21.95 -17.53 19.83
N ILE A 572 -20.70 -17.99 19.66
CA ILE A 572 -19.79 -17.48 18.62
C ILE A 572 -20.23 -17.79 17.18
N HIS A 573 -21.07 -18.81 17.00
CA HIS A 573 -21.69 -19.14 15.71
C HIS A 573 -22.54 -18.00 15.16
N SER A 574 -23.14 -17.17 16.01
CA SER A 574 -23.91 -15.99 15.59
C SER A 574 -23.02 -14.86 15.05
N PHE A 575 -21.70 -14.98 15.24
CA PHE A 575 -20.68 -14.02 14.80
C PHE A 575 -19.79 -14.58 13.67
N GLY A 576 -20.14 -15.75 13.12
CA GLY A 576 -19.37 -16.41 12.05
C GLY A 576 -18.32 -17.41 12.53
N GLY A 577 -18.20 -17.67 13.84
CA GLY A 577 -17.20 -18.58 14.40
C GLY A 577 -17.69 -20.02 14.54
N ASP A 578 -16.77 -20.97 14.37
CA ASP A 578 -17.00 -22.39 14.61
C ASP A 578 -16.74 -22.72 16.08
N ARG A 579 -17.80 -23.03 16.82
CA ARG A 579 -17.73 -23.34 18.25
C ARG A 579 -16.96 -24.63 18.56
N ASP A 580 -16.78 -25.49 17.55
CA ASP A 580 -16.09 -26.78 17.69
C ASP A 580 -14.61 -26.67 17.27
N GLN A 581 -14.15 -25.47 16.86
CA GLN A 581 -12.76 -25.16 16.53
C GLN A 581 -12.28 -23.90 17.26
N ILE A 582 -12.13 -23.99 18.59
CA ILE A 582 -11.63 -22.91 19.44
C ILE A 582 -10.18 -23.20 19.81
N THR A 583 -9.26 -22.28 19.54
CA THR A 583 -7.85 -22.34 19.97
C THR A 583 -7.59 -21.22 20.98
N VAL A 584 -7.14 -21.56 22.18
CA VAL A 584 -6.77 -20.57 23.20
C VAL A 584 -5.29 -20.25 23.11
N PHE A 585 -4.95 -18.96 23.16
CA PHE A 585 -3.57 -18.47 23.10
C PHE A 585 -3.38 -17.24 24.02
N GLY A 586 -2.16 -17.02 24.50
CA GLY A 586 -1.90 -16.01 25.53
C GLY A 586 -0.42 -15.76 25.76
N GLU A 587 -0.10 -14.60 26.32
CA GLU A 587 1.26 -14.15 26.62
C GLU A 587 1.46 -13.96 28.13
N SER A 588 2.65 -14.30 28.64
CA SER A 588 3.01 -14.14 30.07
C SER A 588 1.96 -14.77 31.00
N ALA A 589 1.37 -14.01 31.92
CA ALA A 589 0.28 -14.45 32.80
C ALA A 589 -0.94 -15.04 32.06
N GLY A 590 -1.15 -14.67 30.79
CA GLY A 590 -2.14 -15.31 29.92
C GLY A 590 -1.74 -16.75 29.56
N SER A 591 -0.46 -17.00 29.29
CA SER A 591 0.08 -18.36 29.10
C SER A 591 0.01 -19.19 30.40
N GLU A 592 0.32 -18.58 31.55
CA GLU A 592 0.13 -19.21 32.86
C GLU A 592 -1.33 -19.57 33.10
N SER A 593 -2.25 -18.67 32.74
CA SER A 593 -3.69 -18.93 32.80
C SER A 593 -4.07 -20.12 31.91
N ILE A 594 -3.57 -20.21 30.68
CA ILE A 594 -3.82 -21.34 29.78
C ILE A 594 -3.33 -22.66 30.39
N SER A 595 -2.13 -22.66 30.99
CA SER A 595 -1.62 -23.82 31.70
C SER A 595 -2.59 -24.30 32.80
N ALA A 596 -3.14 -23.36 33.58
CA ALA A 596 -4.17 -23.67 34.58
C ALA A 596 -5.50 -24.14 33.97
N LEU A 597 -5.91 -23.54 32.85
CA LEU A 597 -7.13 -23.91 32.13
C LEU A 597 -7.04 -25.33 31.54
N ILE A 598 -5.89 -25.77 31.03
CA ILE A 598 -5.72 -27.11 30.45
C ILE A 598 -6.01 -28.23 31.47
N VAL A 599 -5.63 -28.03 32.73
CA VAL A 599 -5.80 -29.05 33.79
C VAL A 599 -7.12 -28.89 34.56
N SER A 600 -7.90 -27.84 34.30
CA SER A 600 -9.13 -27.56 35.02
C SER A 600 -10.28 -28.46 34.54
N PRO A 601 -11.06 -29.08 35.44
CA PRO A 601 -12.26 -29.80 35.03
C PRO A 601 -13.34 -28.87 34.45
N GLU A 602 -13.30 -27.57 34.79
CA GLU A 602 -14.29 -26.57 34.37
C GLU A 602 -14.18 -26.20 32.88
N THR A 603 -13.07 -26.53 32.23
CA THR A 603 -12.77 -26.21 30.83
C THR A 603 -12.92 -27.41 29.90
N LYS A 604 -13.29 -28.57 30.43
CA LYS A 604 -13.39 -29.81 29.65
C LYS A 604 -14.32 -29.63 28.45
N GLY A 605 -13.75 -29.78 27.26
CA GLY A 605 -14.48 -29.65 26.01
C GLY A 605 -14.92 -28.22 25.72
N LEU A 606 -14.22 -27.19 26.21
CA LEU A 606 -14.46 -25.80 25.82
C LEU A 606 -13.60 -25.34 24.65
N PHE A 607 -12.38 -25.85 24.52
CA PHE A 607 -11.41 -25.55 23.46
C PHE A 607 -10.53 -26.77 23.20
#